data_AF-A0A2E7H3X5-F1
#
_entry.id   AF-A0A2E7H3X5-F1
#
_cell.length_a   1.000
_cell.length_b   1.000
_cell.length_c   1.000
_cell.angle_alpha   90.00
_cell.angle_beta   90.00
_cell.angle_gamma   90.00
#
_symmetry.space_group_name_H-M   'P 1'
#
loop_
_entity.id
_entity.type
_entity.pdbx_description
1 polymer ?
#
loop_
_entity_poly.entity_id
_entity_poly.type
_entity_poly.pdbx_seq_one_letter_code
_entity_poly.pdbx_strand_id
1 'polypeptide(L)' 'MSNAKKSRVRHLAKTVTWRIIASVTTFLLAWFFFQDDTHAVEKATSLAIAEGALKMSFYYFHERAWYRYGKLGRE' A
#
# COMPACT_ATOMS: atom_id res chain seq x y z
N MET A 1 12.35 -29.69 9.85
CA MET A 1 11.20 -29.21 9.02
C MET A 1 10.99 -27.68 9.15
N SER A 2 12.00 -26.82 8.90
CA SER A 2 11.94 -25.42 9.38
C SER A 2 12.02 -24.29 8.33
N ASN A 3 12.43 -24.52 7.07
CA ASN A 3 12.64 -23.39 6.13
C ASN A 3 11.43 -23.01 5.25
N ALA A 4 10.62 -23.98 4.80
CA ALA A 4 9.50 -23.69 3.90
C ALA A 4 8.36 -22.89 4.58
N LYS A 5 8.10 -23.10 5.88
CA LYS A 5 7.07 -22.34 6.63
C LYS A 5 7.46 -20.87 6.81
N LYS A 6 8.73 -20.58 7.16
CA LYS A 6 9.23 -19.19 7.28
C LYS A 6 9.05 -18.43 5.96
N SER A 7 9.31 -19.07 4.81
CA SER A 7 9.11 -18.46 3.49
C SER A 7 7.63 -18.16 3.20
N ARG A 8 6.70 -19.10 3.45
CA ARG A 8 5.26 -18.86 3.19
C ARG A 8 4.67 -17.73 4.03
N VAL A 9 5.04 -17.65 5.31
CA VAL A 9 4.62 -16.56 6.21
C VAL A 9 5.15 -15.20 5.73
N ARG A 10 6.38 -15.18 5.19
CA ARG A 10 7.00 -13.99 4.60
C ARG A 10 6.20 -13.44 3.41
N HIS A 11 5.83 -14.32 2.48
CA HIS A 11 5.03 -13.94 1.32
C HIS A 11 3.61 -13.50 1.71
N LEU A 12 3.00 -14.16 2.70
CA LEU A 12 1.68 -13.79 3.20
C LEU A 12 1.70 -12.41 3.88
N ALA A 13 2.68 -12.15 4.75
CA ALA A 13 2.86 -10.86 5.41
C ALA A 13 3.09 -9.73 4.39
N LYS A 14 3.93 -9.97 3.37
CA LYS A 14 4.15 -9.00 2.28
C LYS A 14 2.85 -8.67 1.54
N THR A 15 2.04 -9.68 1.22
CA THR A 15 0.76 -9.49 0.53
C THR A 15 -0.26 -8.77 1.40
N VAL A 16 -0.34 -9.10 2.70
CA VAL A 16 -1.27 -8.45 3.64
C VAL A 16 -0.90 -6.98 3.83
N THR A 17 0.37 -6.67 4.04
CA THR A 17 0.83 -5.27 4.17
C THR A 17 0.52 -4.47 2.90
N TRP A 18 0.77 -5.05 1.72
CA TRP A 18 0.44 -4.41 0.45
C TRP A 18 -1.06 -4.18 0.28
N ARG A 19 -1.90 -5.15 0.65
CA ARG A 19 -3.37 -5.05 0.59
C ARG A 19 -3.90 -3.97 1.53
N ILE A 20 -3.36 -3.85 2.74
CA ILE A 20 -3.77 -2.81 3.69
C ILE A 20 -3.44 -1.42 3.13
N ILE A 21 -2.21 -1.21 2.65
CA ILE A 21 -1.80 0.10 2.12
C ILE A 21 -2.63 0.51 0.89
N ALA A 22 -2.84 -0.44 -0.04
CA ALA A 22 -3.67 -0.18 -1.22
C ALA A 22 -5.12 0.17 -0.83
N SER A 23 -5.71 -0.57 0.11
CA SER A 23 -7.10 -0.34 0.55
C SER A 23 -7.25 0.99 1.28
N VAL A 24 -6.31 1.34 2.17
CA VAL A 24 -6.30 2.62 2.88
C VAL A 24 -6.14 3.78 1.89
N THR A 25 -5.28 3.65 0.89
CA THR A 25 -5.08 4.68 -0.14
C THR A 25 -6.38 4.93 -0.91
N THR A 26 -7.03 3.88 -1.41
CA THR A 26 -8.31 4.01 -2.13
C THR A 26 -9.43 4.54 -1.23
N PHE A 27 -9.48 4.12 0.04
CA PHE A 27 -10.47 4.60 1.00
C PHE A 27 -10.32 6.09 1.29
N LEU A 28 -9.10 6.58 1.55
CA LEU A 28 -8.83 8.00 1.79
C LEU A 28 -9.17 8.86 0.57
N LEU A 29 -8.86 8.37 -0.62
CA LEU A 29 -9.18 9.05 -1.87
C LEU A 29 -10.69 9.09 -2.13
N ALA A 30 -11.40 8.00 -1.89
CA ALA A 30 -12.87 7.97 -1.99
C ALA A 30 -13.49 8.93 -0.97
N TRP A 31 -13.06 8.88 0.29
CA TRP A 31 -13.54 9.79 1.34
C TRP A 31 -13.35 11.26 0.96
N PHE A 32 -12.18 11.61 0.43
CA PHE A 32 -11.89 12.97 -0.03
C PHE A 32 -12.76 13.39 -1.22
N PHE A 33 -13.12 12.44 -2.09
CA PHE A 33 -13.92 12.71 -3.28
C PHE A 33 -15.42 12.86 -2.99
N PHE A 34 -15.99 12.02 -2.12
CA PHE A 34 -17.42 12.04 -1.76
C PHE A 34 -17.85 13.23 -0.89
N GLN A 35 -16.92 14.10 -0.47
CA GLN A 35 -17.20 15.12 0.53
C GLN A 35 -17.87 16.40 -0.03
N ASP A 36 -17.71 16.75 -1.31
CA ASP A 36 -18.40 17.94 -1.89
C ASP A 36 -18.30 18.01 -3.42
N ASP A 37 -19.46 17.96 -4.10
CA ASP A 37 -19.58 17.73 -5.55
C ASP A 37 -19.99 19.00 -6.32
N THR A 38 -19.04 19.57 -7.07
CA THR A 38 -19.29 20.57 -8.13
C THR A 38 -18.22 20.53 -9.24
N HIS A 39 -17.05 19.92 -8.96
CA HIS A 39 -15.92 19.76 -9.90
C HIS A 39 -15.42 18.31 -9.95
N ALA A 40 -16.35 17.36 -10.02
CA ALA A 40 -16.09 15.91 -9.95
C ALA A 40 -15.00 15.45 -10.94
N VAL A 41 -15.04 15.93 -12.18
CA VAL A 41 -14.18 15.43 -13.27
C VAL A 41 -12.72 15.87 -13.11
N GLU A 42 -12.50 17.13 -12.72
CA GLU A 42 -11.14 17.69 -12.51
C GLU A 42 -10.49 17.09 -11.25
N LYS A 43 -11.28 16.91 -10.18
CA LYS A 43 -10.84 16.19 -8.99
C LYS A 43 -10.55 14.72 -9.27
N ALA A 44 -11.31 14.04 -10.15
CA ALA A 44 -11.09 12.61 -10.44
C ALA A 44 -9.77 12.36 -11.17
N THR A 45 -9.40 13.24 -12.10
CA THR A 45 -8.12 13.13 -12.84
C THR A 45 -6.93 13.34 -11.91
N SER A 46 -6.97 14.37 -11.08
CA SER A 46 -5.92 14.63 -10.08
C SER A 46 -5.86 13.51 -9.02
N LEU A 47 -7.00 12.91 -8.67
CA LEU A 47 -7.08 11.75 -7.78
C LEU A 47 -6.38 10.52 -8.36
N ALA A 48 -6.61 10.21 -9.64
CA ALA A 48 -5.97 9.06 -10.29
C ALA A 48 -4.44 9.22 -10.37
N ILE A 49 -3.97 10.44 -10.65
CA ILE A 49 -2.54 10.77 -10.64
C ILE A 49 -1.98 10.66 -9.20
N ALA A 50 -2.68 11.23 -8.22
CA ALA A 50 -2.30 11.16 -6.82
C ALA A 50 -2.29 9.71 -6.30
N GLU A 51 -3.25 8.87 -6.70
CA GLU A 51 -3.30 7.46 -6.35
C GLU A 51 -2.08 6.70 -6.91
N GLY A 52 -1.74 6.94 -8.18
CA GLY A 52 -0.55 6.36 -8.79
C GLY A 52 0.73 6.78 -8.09
N ALA A 53 0.87 8.08 -7.80
CA ALA A 53 2.02 8.63 -7.09
C ALA A 53 2.10 8.10 -5.64
N LEU A 54 0.99 8.06 -4.91
CA LEU A 54 0.91 7.52 -3.55
C LEU A 54 1.24 6.03 -3.53
N LYS A 55 0.70 5.23 -4.45
CA LYS A 55 1.05 3.80 -4.56
C LYS A 55 2.54 3.60 -4.83
N MET A 56 3.15 4.43 -5.67
CA MET A 56 4.60 4.42 -5.92
C MET A 56 5.40 4.79 -4.66
N SER A 57 5.04 5.89 -3.98
CA SER A 57 5.68 6.30 -2.72
C SER A 57 5.53 5.24 -1.64
N PHE A 58 4.33 4.69 -1.47
CA PHE A 58 4.05 3.62 -0.52
C PHE A 58 4.77 2.33 -0.87
N TYR A 59 4.93 1.97 -2.14
CA TYR A 59 5.75 0.83 -2.55
C TYR A 59 7.20 1.01 -2.11
N TYR A 60 7.78 2.20 -2.34
CA TYR A 60 9.13 2.53 -1.89
C TYR A 60 9.26 2.46 -0.37
N PHE A 61 8.35 3.08 0.38
CA PHE A 61 8.35 3.01 1.85
C PHE A 61 8.11 1.59 2.36
N HIS A 62 7.26 0.82 1.70
CA HIS A 62 7.00 -0.58 2.03
C HIS A 62 8.27 -1.41 1.84
N GLU A 63 8.98 -1.26 0.73
CA GLU A 63 10.24 -1.97 0.48
C GLU A 63 11.34 -1.52 1.45
N ARG A 64 11.40 -0.23 1.78
CA ARG A 64 12.31 0.35 2.77
C ARG A 64 12.01 -0.16 4.18
N ALA A 65 10.74 -0.20 4.58
CA ALA A 65 10.29 -0.73 5.85
C ALA A 65 10.51 -2.24 5.92
N TRP A 66 10.29 -2.95 4.81
CA TRP A 66 10.61 -4.37 4.70
C TRP A 66 12.12 -4.62 4.84
N TYR A 67 12.96 -3.79 4.25
CA TYR A 67 14.42 -3.87 4.42
C TYR A 67 14.86 -3.54 5.86
N ARG A 68 14.24 -2.53 6.49
CA ARG A 68 14.58 -2.01 7.83
C ARG A 68 14.04 -2.89 8.97
N TYR A 69 12.78 -3.32 8.88
CA TYR A 69 12.05 -4.09 9.89
C TYR A 69 11.92 -5.58 9.55
N GLY A 70 12.27 -5.99 8.32
CA GLY A 70 12.43 -7.40 7.92
C GLY A 70 13.64 -8.07 8.57
N LYS A 71 13.88 -7.80 9.86
CA LYS A 71 14.63 -8.65 10.78
C LYS A 71 13.96 -10.02 11.01
N LEU A 72 12.81 -10.29 10.39
CA LEU A 72 12.18 -11.61 10.32
C LEU A 72 13.01 -12.57 9.44
N GLY A 73 14.15 -13.01 9.97
CA GLY A 73 14.99 -14.04 9.36
C GLY A 73 16.47 -13.70 9.19
N ARG A 74 17.04 -12.74 9.93
CA ARG A 74 18.50 -12.71 10.13
C ARG A 74 18.88 -13.64 11.29
N GLU A 75 18.59 -14.93 11.15
CA GLU A 75 19.23 -16.10 11.79
C GLU A 75 18.91 -17.35 10.97
#